data_AF-A0A4Q2A420-F1
#
_entry.id   AF-A0A4Q2A420-F1
#
_cell.length_a   1.000
_cell.length_b   1.000
_cell.length_c   1.000
_cell.angle_alpha   90.00
_cell.angle_beta   90.00
_cell.angle_gamma   90.00
#
_symmetry.space_group_name_H-M   'P 1'
#
loop_
_entity.id
_entity.type
_entity.pdbx_description
1 polymer ?
#
loop_
_entity_poly.entity_id
_entity_poly.type
_entity_poly.pdbx_seq_one_letter_code
_entity_poly.pdbx_strand_id
1 'polypeptide(L)'
;MEDRMMNDKLIGACGLYCGGCDNYLAFQEGQEHLLKTDKYLTPAIDKLKCNGCNSDSLSEHCSKCEIRKCAHNKGLEYCGACNDFPCDIVMKFHQDGAVLDGARHRLDIIKNTDHMRQGLKEWLDASERRWTCSCGLKFSYYEKQCHRCKETLDSYATKEEI
;
A
#
# COMPACT_ATOMS: atom_id res chain seq x y z
N MET A 1 -17.43 -10.77 -12.23
CA MET A 1 -16.22 -11.62 -12.08
C MET A 1 -14.96 -10.84 -12.43
N GLU A 2 -15.00 -9.89 -13.38
CA GLU A 2 -13.88 -8.99 -13.73
C GLU A 2 -13.43 -8.08 -12.57
N ASP A 3 -14.37 -7.61 -11.75
CA ASP A 3 -14.07 -6.73 -10.59
C ASP A 3 -13.17 -7.43 -9.53
N ARG A 4 -13.24 -8.76 -9.46
CA ARG A 4 -12.43 -9.57 -8.53
C ARG A 4 -10.96 -9.62 -8.93
N MET A 5 -10.64 -9.58 -10.23
CA MET A 5 -9.26 -9.67 -10.75
C MET A 5 -8.49 -8.35 -10.66
N MET A 6 -9.18 -7.21 -10.53
CA MET A 6 -8.51 -5.91 -10.38
C MET A 6 -7.97 -5.68 -8.97
N ASN A 7 -8.72 -6.10 -7.95
CA ASN A 7 -8.34 -5.83 -6.56
C ASN A 7 -7.18 -6.71 -6.07
N ASP A 8 -6.99 -7.90 -6.63
CA ASP A 8 -5.88 -8.79 -6.27
C ASP A 8 -4.50 -8.17 -6.60
N LYS A 9 -4.44 -7.29 -7.61
CA LYS A 9 -3.22 -6.52 -7.94
C LYS A 9 -2.79 -5.59 -6.82
N LEU A 10 -3.73 -5.19 -5.95
CA LEU A 10 -3.49 -4.28 -4.83
C LEU A 10 -2.95 -4.99 -3.59
N ILE A 11 -2.85 -6.32 -3.65
CA ILE A 11 -2.21 -7.13 -2.62
C ILE A 11 -0.71 -6.94 -2.72
N GLY A 12 -0.13 -6.21 -1.77
CA GLY A 12 1.31 -6.08 -1.63
C GLY A 12 1.93 -7.39 -1.15
N ALA A 13 3.01 -7.81 -1.79
CA ALA A 13 3.72 -9.02 -1.38
C ALA A 13 4.15 -8.98 0.10
N CYS A 14 4.45 -7.79 0.61
CA CYS A 14 4.80 -7.55 2.02
C CYS A 14 3.60 -7.41 2.98
N GLY A 15 2.35 -7.52 2.51
CA GLY A 15 1.16 -7.27 3.34
C GLY A 15 0.73 -5.81 3.43
N LEU A 16 1.20 -4.95 2.52
CA LEU A 16 0.63 -3.61 2.32
C LEU A 16 -0.51 -3.63 1.30
N TYR A 17 -1.48 -2.75 1.47
CA TYR A 17 -2.59 -2.58 0.52
C TYR A 17 -2.33 -1.40 -0.42
N CYS A 18 -2.07 -1.68 -1.71
CA CYS A 18 -1.73 -0.62 -2.67
C CYS A 18 -2.82 0.43 -2.86
N GLY A 19 -4.09 0.12 -2.57
CA GLY A 19 -5.18 1.10 -2.64
C GLY A 19 -5.05 2.28 -1.65
N GLY A 20 -4.22 2.16 -0.61
CA GLY A 20 -3.83 3.29 0.25
C GLY A 20 -2.44 3.86 -0.07
N CYS A 21 -1.69 3.30 -1.02
CA CYS A 21 -0.41 3.84 -1.44
C CYS A 21 -0.62 5.07 -2.31
N ASP A 22 -0.01 6.19 -1.95
CA ASP A 22 -0.06 7.44 -2.70
C ASP A 22 0.45 7.29 -4.16
N ASN A 23 1.49 6.48 -4.43
CA ASN A 23 1.96 6.22 -5.80
C ASN A 23 0.89 5.57 -6.68
N TYR A 24 0.09 4.65 -6.13
CA TYR A 24 -0.99 4.02 -6.86
C TYR A 24 -2.19 4.98 -6.98
N LEU A 25 -2.58 5.57 -5.85
CA LEU A 25 -3.81 6.33 -5.72
C LEU A 25 -3.78 7.64 -6.50
N ALA A 26 -2.63 8.33 -6.59
CA ALA A 26 -2.51 9.64 -7.24
C ALA A 26 -2.86 9.64 -8.74
N PHE A 27 -2.86 8.48 -9.39
CA PHE A 27 -3.21 8.35 -10.81
C PHE A 27 -4.57 7.70 -11.04
N GLN A 28 -5.37 7.53 -9.99
CA GLN A 28 -6.75 7.06 -10.09
C GLN A 28 -7.72 8.23 -10.25
N GLU A 29 -8.90 7.93 -10.80
CA GLU A 29 -9.96 8.93 -10.97
C GLU A 29 -10.38 9.54 -9.62
N GLY A 30 -10.49 10.87 -9.57
CA GLY A 30 -10.92 11.60 -8.38
C GLY A 30 -9.84 11.79 -7.31
N GLN A 31 -8.57 11.55 -7.66
CA GLN A 31 -7.40 11.66 -6.78
C GLN A 31 -6.38 12.72 -7.28
N GLU A 32 -6.80 13.58 -8.20
CA GLU A 32 -5.94 14.56 -8.87
C GLU A 32 -5.32 15.57 -7.90
N HIS A 33 -5.84 15.70 -6.67
CA HIS A 33 -5.25 16.52 -5.64
C HIS A 33 -3.89 15.99 -5.16
N LEU A 34 -3.65 14.68 -5.20
CA LEU A 34 -2.37 14.10 -4.81
C LEU A 34 -1.24 14.52 -5.76
N LEU A 35 -1.56 14.68 -7.05
CA LEU A 35 -0.61 15.14 -8.09
C LEU A 35 -0.14 16.59 -7.89
N LYS A 36 -0.77 17.35 -7.00
CA LYS A 36 -0.41 18.73 -6.68
C LYS A 36 0.63 18.86 -5.55
N THR A 37 1.11 17.75 -5.01
CA THR A 37 2.15 17.73 -3.97
C THR A 37 3.55 17.70 -4.56
N ASP A 38 4.56 18.20 -3.83
CA ASP A 38 5.96 18.29 -4.29
C ASP A 38 6.52 16.95 -4.81
N LYS A 39 6.02 15.83 -4.27
CA LYS A 39 6.36 14.48 -4.72
C LYS A 39 6.11 14.25 -6.21
N TYR A 40 5.03 14.82 -6.77
CA TYR A 40 4.61 14.57 -8.16
C TYR A 40 4.91 15.74 -9.09
N LEU A 41 5.30 16.91 -8.56
CA LEU A 41 5.75 18.06 -9.34
C LEU A 41 7.21 17.86 -9.84
N THR A 42 7.42 16.81 -10.62
CA THR A 42 8.74 16.39 -11.10
C THR A 42 8.67 15.91 -12.55
N PRO A 43 9.72 16.14 -13.38
CA PRO A 43 9.83 15.55 -14.71
C PRO A 43 9.82 14.01 -14.70
N ALA A 44 10.10 13.40 -13.55
CA ALA A 44 10.16 11.95 -13.36
C ALA A 44 8.80 11.32 -12.96
N ILE A 45 7.68 12.02 -13.11
CA ILE A 45 6.35 11.57 -12.64
C ILE A 45 5.96 10.18 -13.16
N ASP A 46 6.34 9.82 -14.38
CA ASP A 46 6.04 8.50 -14.97
C ASP A 46 6.67 7.34 -14.20
N LYS A 47 7.79 7.58 -13.50
CA LYS A 47 8.44 6.58 -12.63
C LYS A 47 7.65 6.29 -11.36
N LEU A 48 6.65 7.10 -11.03
CA LEU A 48 5.79 6.94 -9.86
C LEU A 48 4.50 6.15 -10.16
N LYS A 49 4.11 6.04 -11.44
CA LYS A 49 2.89 5.34 -11.88
C LYS A 49 3.02 3.83 -11.66
N CYS A 50 1.93 3.19 -11.22
CA CYS A 50 1.82 1.74 -11.12
C CYS A 50 0.36 1.28 -11.13
N ASN A 51 0.14 -0.02 -11.35
CA ASN A 51 -1.18 -0.65 -11.29
C ASN A 51 -1.30 -1.66 -10.13
N GLY A 52 -0.48 -1.48 -9.08
CA GLY A 52 -0.45 -2.36 -7.90
C GLY A 52 0.73 -3.33 -7.89
N CYS A 53 1.04 -3.86 -6.70
CA CYS A 53 2.22 -4.69 -6.46
C CYS A 53 2.21 -6.00 -7.27
N ASN A 54 1.05 -6.65 -7.39
CA ASN A 54 0.91 -7.90 -8.14
C ASN A 54 0.51 -7.66 -9.61
N SER A 55 0.74 -6.44 -10.13
CA SER A 55 0.61 -6.14 -11.55
C SER A 55 1.96 -6.16 -12.28
N ASP A 56 1.91 -6.11 -13.61
CA ASP A 56 3.08 -5.95 -14.48
C ASP A 56 3.55 -4.50 -14.61
N SER A 57 2.75 -3.53 -14.16
CA SER A 57 3.08 -2.10 -14.21
C SER A 57 3.45 -1.60 -12.82
N LEU A 58 4.75 -1.45 -12.59
CA LEU A 58 5.32 -1.07 -11.29
C LEU A 58 5.96 0.31 -11.36
N SER A 59 5.86 1.05 -10.25
CA SER A 59 6.69 2.24 -10.06
C SER A 59 8.16 1.84 -9.94
N GLU A 60 9.08 2.77 -10.19
CA GLU A 60 10.53 2.51 -10.10
C GLU A 60 10.95 2.00 -8.71
N HIS A 61 10.26 2.46 -7.65
CA HIS A 61 10.48 1.95 -6.30
C HIS A 61 10.03 0.49 -6.17
N CYS A 62 8.82 0.16 -6.64
CA CYS A 62 8.26 -1.19 -6.51
C CYS A 62 8.96 -2.21 -7.43
N SER A 63 9.47 -1.79 -8.59
CA SER A 63 10.24 -2.66 -9.49
C SER A 63 11.58 -3.09 -8.89
N LYS A 64 12.10 -2.31 -7.94
CA LYS A 64 13.36 -2.61 -7.23
C LYS A 64 13.14 -3.32 -5.89
N CYS A 65 11.90 -3.40 -5.38
CA CYS A 65 11.56 -3.97 -4.07
C CYS A 65 12.04 -5.43 -3.90
N GLU A 66 12.87 -5.66 -2.88
CA GLU A 66 13.45 -6.97 -2.58
C GLU A 66 12.41 -7.99 -2.10
N ILE A 67 11.45 -7.57 -1.27
CA ILE A 67 10.38 -8.46 -0.78
C ILE A 67 9.54 -8.99 -1.94
N ARG A 68 9.14 -8.10 -2.86
CA ARG A 68 8.37 -8.49 -4.06
C ARG A 68 9.15 -9.47 -4.93
N LYS A 69 10.42 -9.17 -5.22
CA LYS A 69 11.29 -10.05 -6.01
C LYS A 69 11.45 -11.41 -5.34
N CYS A 70 11.64 -11.44 -4.02
CA CYS A 70 11.76 -12.67 -3.25
C CYS A 70 10.49 -13.53 -3.35
N ALA A 71 9.30 -12.95 -3.13
CA ALA A 71 8.03 -13.66 -3.25
C ALA A 71 7.84 -14.22 -4.66
N HIS A 72 8.03 -13.39 -5.69
CA HIS A 72 7.90 -13.82 -7.09
C HIS A 72 8.88 -14.93 -7.47
N ASN A 73 10.15 -14.85 -7.04
CA ASN A 73 11.15 -15.90 -7.29
C ASN A 73 10.79 -17.22 -6.60
N LYS A 74 10.06 -17.17 -5.49
CA LYS A 74 9.50 -18.35 -4.80
C LYS A 74 8.15 -18.81 -5.39
N GLY A 75 7.63 -18.15 -6.42
CA GLY A 75 6.30 -18.43 -6.98
C GLY A 75 5.15 -18.07 -6.05
N LEU A 76 5.35 -17.12 -5.13
CA LEU A 76 4.38 -16.68 -4.13
C LEU A 76 3.84 -15.30 -4.47
N GLU A 77 2.54 -15.10 -4.25
CA GLU A 77 1.86 -13.81 -4.44
C GLU A 77 2.07 -12.85 -3.26
N TYR A 78 2.30 -13.39 -2.06
CA TYR A 78 2.55 -12.63 -0.85
C TYR A 78 3.32 -13.45 0.18
N CYS A 79 4.00 -12.76 1.10
CA CYS A 79 4.88 -13.38 2.09
C CYS A 79 4.13 -14.27 3.10
N GLY A 80 2.83 -14.05 3.29
CA GLY A 80 2.00 -14.91 4.15
C GLY A 80 1.91 -16.35 3.66
N ALA A 81 2.06 -16.60 2.35
CA ALA A 81 2.14 -17.94 1.80
C ALA A 81 3.54 -18.60 1.97
N CYS A 82 4.53 -17.87 2.50
CA CYS A 82 5.87 -18.39 2.74
C CYS A 82 5.96 -19.05 4.12
N ASN A 83 6.55 -20.24 4.19
CA ASN A 83 6.79 -20.94 5.47
C ASN A 83 7.80 -20.21 6.36
N ASP A 84 8.69 -19.42 5.78
CA ASP A 84 9.72 -18.67 6.50
C ASP A 84 9.20 -17.35 7.09
N PHE A 85 7.94 -16.98 6.82
CA PHE A 85 7.40 -15.70 7.30
C PHE A 85 7.04 -15.76 8.80
N PRO A 86 7.40 -14.73 9.59
CA PRO A 86 8.17 -13.55 9.18
C PRO A 86 9.68 -13.81 9.13
N CYS A 87 10.31 -13.53 7.99
CA CYS A 87 11.76 -13.67 7.81
C CYS A 87 12.49 -12.33 7.99
N ASP A 88 13.83 -12.36 8.06
CA ASP A 88 14.66 -11.18 8.32
C ASP A 88 14.41 -10.01 7.35
N ILE A 89 14.17 -10.28 6.06
CA ILE A 89 13.89 -9.23 5.06
C ILE A 89 12.59 -8.49 5.43
N VAL A 90 11.55 -9.24 5.81
CA VAL A 90 10.26 -8.69 6.21
C VAL A 90 10.38 -7.97 7.55
N MET A 91 11.09 -8.56 8.52
CA MET A 91 11.28 -7.97 9.85
C MET A 91 12.06 -6.65 9.76
N LYS A 92 13.10 -6.57 8.92
CA LYS A 92 13.81 -5.31 8.66
C LYS A 92 12.88 -4.27 8.04
N PHE A 93 12.09 -4.65 7.03
CA PHE A 93 11.15 -3.72 6.40
C PHE A 93 10.07 -3.24 7.38
N HIS A 94 9.61 -4.08 8.31
CA HIS A 94 8.71 -3.69 9.40
C HIS A 94 9.37 -2.67 10.33
N GLN A 95 10.60 -2.94 10.77
CA GLN A 95 11.37 -2.08 11.69
C GLN A 95 11.66 -0.70 11.09
N ASP A 96 11.92 -0.61 9.79
CA ASP A 96 12.06 0.68 9.08
C ASP A 96 10.84 1.59 9.28
N GLY A 97 9.65 1.03 9.47
CA GLY A 97 8.43 1.80 9.72
C GLY A 97 8.43 2.56 11.04
N ALA A 98 9.25 2.15 12.01
CA ALA A 98 9.42 2.86 13.28
C ALA A 98 10.47 3.98 13.20
N VAL A 99 11.34 3.95 12.20
CA VAL A 99 12.54 4.81 12.13
C VAL A 99 12.46 5.83 10.99
N LEU A 100 11.75 5.50 9.91
CA LEU A 100 11.62 6.38 8.74
C LEU A 100 10.24 7.04 8.74
N ASP A 101 10.21 8.38 8.84
CA ASP A 101 8.97 9.17 8.92
C ASP A 101 7.99 8.86 7.78
N GLY A 102 8.52 8.74 6.56
CA GLY A 102 7.76 8.41 5.35
C GLY A 102 7.42 6.92 5.18
N ALA A 103 7.64 6.08 6.19
CA ALA A 103 7.47 4.62 6.11
C ALA A 103 6.58 4.01 7.20
N ARG A 104 5.88 4.82 8.01
CA ARG A 104 5.05 4.33 9.14
C ARG A 104 4.02 3.28 8.76
N HIS A 105 3.53 3.27 7.51
CA HIS A 105 2.63 2.21 7.02
C HIS A 105 3.24 0.79 7.10
N ARG A 106 4.56 0.67 7.14
CA ARG A 106 5.27 -0.61 7.27
C ARG A 106 5.07 -1.27 8.64
N LEU A 107 4.63 -0.52 9.67
CA LEU A 107 4.34 -1.08 10.98
C LEU A 107 3.20 -2.11 10.96
N ASP A 108 2.26 -1.98 10.01
CA ASP A 108 1.10 -2.87 9.94
C ASP A 108 1.38 -4.17 9.18
N ILE A 109 2.56 -4.36 8.58
CA ILE A 109 2.79 -5.48 7.64
C ILE A 109 2.69 -6.87 8.26
N ILE A 110 3.14 -7.03 9.52
CA ILE A 110 3.10 -8.32 10.21
C ILE A 110 1.64 -8.69 10.48
N LYS A 111 0.91 -7.77 11.14
CA LYS A 111 -0.53 -7.91 11.41
C LYS A 111 -1.35 -8.14 10.14
N ASN A 112 -1.06 -7.38 9.08
CA ASN A 112 -1.77 -7.52 7.82
C ASN A 112 -1.50 -8.89 7.20
N THR A 113 -0.25 -9.33 7.18
CA THR A 113 0.10 -10.63 6.60
C THR A 113 -0.49 -11.80 7.40
N ASP A 114 -0.55 -11.69 8.74
CA ASP A 114 -1.25 -12.67 9.58
C ASP A 114 -2.76 -12.74 9.29
N HIS A 115 -3.39 -11.60 8.99
CA HIS A 115 -4.80 -11.58 8.54
C HIS A 115 -4.93 -12.19 7.13
N MET A 116 -4.02 -11.89 6.20
CA MET A 116 -4.02 -12.50 4.87
C MET A 116 -3.90 -14.03 4.92
N ARG A 117 -3.12 -14.58 5.86
CA ARG A 117 -3.02 -16.03 6.12
C ARG A 117 -4.35 -16.67 6.55
N GLN A 118 -5.22 -15.89 7.20
CA GLN A 118 -6.54 -16.35 7.64
C GLN A 118 -7.59 -16.22 6.53
N GLY A 119 -7.43 -15.24 5.65
CA GLY A 119 -8.35 -14.99 4.55
C GLY A 119 -7.93 -13.79 3.71
N LEU A 120 -7.47 -14.06 2.49
CA LEU A 120 -6.95 -13.01 1.60
C LEU A 120 -8.05 -12.04 1.14
N LYS A 121 -9.24 -12.58 0.86
CA LYS A 121 -10.40 -11.79 0.43
C LYS A 121 -10.90 -10.90 1.57
N GLU A 122 -11.02 -11.48 2.77
CA GLU A 122 -11.47 -10.80 3.97
C GLU A 122 -10.51 -9.65 4.33
N TRP A 123 -9.21 -9.90 4.23
CA TRP A 123 -8.19 -8.88 4.41
C TRP A 123 -8.29 -7.76 3.38
N LEU A 124 -8.50 -8.10 2.10
CA LEU A 124 -8.59 -7.14 1.01
C LEU A 124 -9.83 -6.24 1.16
N ASP A 125 -10.99 -6.84 1.44
CA ASP A 125 -12.23 -6.11 1.69
C ASP A 125 -12.10 -5.20 2.93
N ALA A 126 -11.48 -5.69 4.01
CA ALA A 126 -11.23 -4.90 5.22
C ALA A 126 -10.26 -3.74 4.95
N SER A 127 -9.23 -3.96 4.12
CA SER A 127 -8.27 -2.93 3.73
C SER A 127 -8.92 -1.86 2.87
N GLU A 128 -9.74 -2.23 1.89
CA GLU A 128 -10.49 -1.26 1.08
C GLU A 128 -11.40 -0.40 1.95
N ARG A 129 -12.14 -1.00 2.90
CA ARG A 129 -12.97 -0.24 3.86
C ARG A 129 -12.12 0.70 4.72
N ARG A 130 -10.99 0.23 5.24
CA ARG A 130 -10.09 1.04 6.10
C ARG A 130 -9.57 2.29 5.39
N TRP A 131 -9.25 2.15 4.11
CA TRP A 131 -8.67 3.22 3.29
C TRP A 131 -9.71 3.98 2.44
N THR A 132 -10.98 3.91 2.85
CA THR A 132 -12.09 4.64 2.24
C THR A 132 -12.77 5.51 3.28
N CYS A 133 -12.89 6.81 3.01
CA CYS A 133 -13.58 7.75 3.88
C CYS A 133 -15.07 7.39 3.97
N SER A 134 -15.73 7.80 5.05
CA SER A 134 -17.20 7.77 5.21
C SER A 134 -17.98 8.28 3.99
N CYS A 135 -17.45 9.30 3.29
CA CYS A 135 -18.05 9.87 2.08
C CYS A 135 -17.74 9.10 0.78
N GLY A 136 -17.11 7.92 0.89
CA GLY A 136 -16.78 7.02 -0.22
C GLY A 136 -15.50 7.38 -0.99
N LEU A 137 -14.79 8.47 -0.64
CA LEU A 137 -13.51 8.79 -1.27
C LEU A 137 -12.39 7.96 -0.65
N LYS A 138 -11.64 7.23 -1.49
CA LYS A 138 -10.39 6.57 -1.09
C LYS A 138 -9.34 7.60 -0.67
N PHE A 139 -8.50 7.27 0.29
CA PHE A 139 -7.44 8.16 0.75
C PHE A 139 -6.14 7.40 0.98
N SER A 140 -5.03 8.11 0.84
CA SER A 140 -3.69 7.56 1.00
C SER A 140 -3.30 7.41 2.46
N TYR A 141 -2.25 6.63 2.69
CA TYR A 141 -1.57 6.44 3.96
C TYR A 141 -1.20 7.74 4.68
N TYR A 142 -1.11 8.87 3.98
CA TYR A 142 -0.51 10.10 4.49
C TYR A 142 -1.41 11.34 4.38
N GLU A 143 -2.70 11.18 4.12
CA GLU A 143 -3.64 12.29 4.17
C GLU A 143 -4.23 12.46 5.58
N LYS A 144 -4.18 13.68 6.14
CA LYS A 144 -4.75 13.98 7.46
C LYS A 144 -6.28 14.17 7.43
N GLN A 145 -6.80 14.69 6.32
CA GLN A 145 -8.21 14.99 6.13
C GLN A 145 -8.68 14.53 4.75
N CYS A 146 -9.93 14.09 4.65
CA CYS A 146 -10.52 13.70 3.38
C CYS A 146 -10.54 14.87 2.40
N HIS A 147 -10.01 14.69 1.20
CA HIS A 147 -10.00 15.75 0.19
C HIS A 147 -11.42 16.26 -0.14
N ARG A 148 -12.42 15.37 -0.16
CA ARG A 148 -13.82 15.68 -0.48
C ARG A 148 -14.58 16.29 0.70
N CYS A 149 -14.71 15.55 1.81
CA CYS A 149 -15.61 15.94 2.92
C CYS A 149 -14.91 16.60 4.12
N LYS A 150 -13.57 16.69 4.10
CA LYS A 150 -12.74 17.32 5.15
C LYS A 150 -12.74 16.64 6.53
N GLU A 151 -13.44 15.52 6.70
CA GLU A 151 -13.32 14.71 7.92
C GLU A 151 -11.88 14.27 8.17
N THR A 152 -11.48 14.22 9.45
CA THR A 152 -10.19 13.69 9.88
C THR A 152 -10.09 12.21 9.53
N LEU A 153 -8.98 11.81 8.92
CA LEU A 153 -8.73 10.44 8.49
C LEU A 153 -7.90 9.68 9.51
N ASP A 154 -8.22 8.39 9.71
CA ASP A 154 -7.35 7.45 10.42
C ASP A 154 -6.22 6.97 9.50
N SER A 155 -5.29 7.87 9.21
CA SER A 155 -4.10 7.61 8.40
C SER A 155 -2.82 7.62 9.24
N TYR A 156 -1.68 7.35 8.62
CA TYR A 156 -0.39 7.44 9.31
C TYR A 156 0.12 8.89 9.43
N ALA A 157 -0.53 9.87 8.78
CA ALA A 157 -0.16 11.28 8.90
C ALA A 157 -0.72 11.97 10.16
N THR A 158 -1.73 11.39 10.82
CA THR A 158 -2.36 11.95 12.03
C THR A 158 -1.70 11.48 13.31
N LYS A 159 -0.85 10.46 13.25
CA LYS A 159 -0.04 10.04 14.39
C LYS A 159 1.15 11.00 14.47
N GLU A 160 1.18 11.83 15.48
CA GLU A 160 2.27 12.78 15.72
C GLU A 160 3.62 12.06 15.87
N GLU A 161 4.69 12.80 15.59
CA GLU A 161 6.06 12.47 15.94
C GLU A 161 6.13 12.29 17.46
N ILE A 162 6.62 11.12 17.92
CA ILE A 162 7.05 10.94 19.31
C ILE A 162 8.52 11.33 19.35
#